data_AF-A0A1F4QBY5-F1
#
_entry.id   AF-A0A1F4QBY5-F1
#
_cell.length_a   1.000
_cell.length_b   1.000
_cell.length_c   1.000
_cell.angle_alpha   90.00
_cell.angle_beta   90.00
_cell.angle_gamma   90.00
#
_symmetry.space_group_name_H-M   'P 1'
#
loop_
_entity.id
_entity.type
_entity.pdbx_description
1 polymer ?
#
loop_
_entity_poly.entity_id
_entity_poly.type
_entity_poly.pdbx_seq_one_letter_code
_entity_poly.pdbx_strand_id
1 'polypeptide(L)'
;MGSEPPGQATGRGRAGFSLLEALVSLSLFAFVLVTILMVYDFTQQTYVRGEAKADLQQNVRVALDQIVRDVRLAGYDPSNAINAQTIKQPFQPVSGTTLSASELRLIADVNQDGTSDCVAYRLNSGQILRRQANWTSGDCTWTATESAVADNITALTFTYYPATGNTATTDPAQARRVKVRITGTNTTYNTTFTAETEAALRQ
;
A
#
# COMPACT_ATOMS: atom_id res chain seq x y z
N MET A 1 21.38 -45.24 90.57
CA MET A 1 20.22 -44.35 90.82
C MET A 1 20.33 -43.19 89.85
N GLY A 2 19.41 -43.12 88.87
CA GLY A 2 19.33 -42.08 87.83
C GLY A 2 20.41 -42.17 86.75
N SER A 3 20.18 -41.91 85.46
CA SER A 3 19.01 -41.35 84.76
C SER A 3 19.30 -41.37 83.24
N GLU A 4 18.33 -41.87 82.45
CA GLU A 4 17.95 -41.60 81.04
C GLU A 4 18.97 -41.38 79.87
N PRO A 5 18.53 -41.66 78.62
CA PRO A 5 19.40 -42.04 77.50
C PRO A 5 19.71 -40.87 76.53
N PRO A 6 20.70 -40.99 75.62
CA PRO A 6 20.78 -40.11 74.47
C PRO A 6 20.45 -40.81 73.15
N GLY A 7 19.33 -40.39 72.56
CA GLY A 7 19.28 -39.94 71.17
C GLY A 7 19.26 -41.01 70.09
N GLN A 8 18.07 -41.48 69.72
CA GLN A 8 17.85 -41.99 68.37
C GLN A 8 18.10 -40.87 67.36
N ALA A 9 19.26 -40.90 66.71
CA ALA A 9 19.49 -40.13 65.49
C ALA A 9 18.64 -40.76 64.38
N THR A 10 17.45 -40.21 64.17
CA THR A 10 16.63 -40.52 63.00
C THR A 10 17.37 -39.97 61.78
N GLY A 11 18.18 -40.82 61.16
CA GLY A 11 18.72 -40.57 59.83
C GLY A 11 17.55 -40.32 58.89
N ARG A 12 17.29 -39.06 58.55
CA ARG A 12 16.42 -38.70 57.44
C ARG A 12 17.06 -39.28 56.18
N GLY A 13 16.59 -40.46 55.79
CA GLY A 13 16.94 -41.08 54.52
C GLY A 13 16.70 -40.06 53.42
N ARG A 14 17.75 -39.74 52.67
CA ARG A 14 17.64 -38.96 51.44
C ARG A 14 16.81 -39.79 50.47
N ALA A 15 15.54 -39.42 50.29
CA ALA A 15 14.68 -40.06 49.31
C ALA A 15 15.27 -39.79 47.91
N GLY A 16 15.76 -40.85 47.25
CA GLY A 16 16.12 -40.80 45.84
C GLY A 16 14.87 -40.76 44.97
N PHE A 17 14.96 -40.13 43.79
CA PHE A 17 13.87 -40.07 42.82
C PHE A 17 13.53 -41.47 42.29
N SER A 18 12.23 -41.76 42.12
CA SER A 18 11.78 -42.96 41.41
C SER A 18 11.90 -42.78 39.89
N LEU A 19 12.18 -43.88 39.16
CA LEU A 19 12.18 -43.88 37.68
C LEU A 19 10.81 -43.43 37.12
N LEU A 20 9.72 -43.72 37.83
CA LEU A 20 8.38 -43.33 37.45
C LEU A 20 8.19 -41.80 37.51
N GLU A 21 8.67 -41.15 38.57
CA GLU A 21 8.62 -39.67 38.67
C GLU A 21 9.43 -39.00 37.55
N ALA A 22 10.58 -39.56 37.18
CA ALA A 22 11.38 -39.05 36.07
C ALA A 22 10.62 -39.14 34.74
N LEU A 23 9.92 -40.26 34.48
CA LEU A 23 9.09 -40.45 33.28
C LEU A 23 7.90 -39.48 33.23
N VAL A 24 7.20 -39.30 34.35
CA VAL A 24 6.07 -38.36 34.43
C VAL A 24 6.56 -36.92 34.23
N SER A 25 7.67 -36.55 34.87
CA SER A 25 8.25 -35.20 34.75
C SER A 25 8.69 -34.89 33.32
N LEU A 26 9.36 -35.84 32.66
CA LEU A 26 9.75 -35.70 31.24
C LEU A 26 8.53 -35.59 30.32
N SER A 27 7.47 -36.35 30.60
CA SER A 27 6.23 -36.31 29.82
C SER A 27 5.54 -34.95 29.92
N LEU A 28 5.47 -34.39 31.14
CA LEU A 28 4.91 -33.05 31.36
C LEU A 28 5.78 -31.97 30.71
N PHE A 29 7.11 -32.09 30.82
CA PHE A 29 8.03 -31.16 30.17
C PHE A 29 7.88 -31.19 28.64
N ALA A 30 7.81 -32.38 28.04
CA ALA A 30 7.60 -32.54 26.60
C ALA A 30 6.25 -31.96 26.16
N PHE A 31 5.19 -32.17 26.94
CA PHE A 31 3.87 -31.58 26.67
C PHE A 31 3.90 -30.05 26.68
N VAL A 32 4.55 -29.45 27.68
CA VAL A 32 4.73 -28.00 27.77
C VAL A 32 5.55 -27.49 26.57
N LEU A 33 6.63 -28.18 26.21
CA LEU A 33 7.47 -27.80 25.07
C LEU A 33 6.69 -27.81 23.75
N VAL A 34 5.90 -28.85 23.48
CA VAL A 34 5.03 -28.93 22.29
C VAL A 34 4.04 -27.76 22.26
N THR A 35 3.44 -27.44 23.41
CA THR A 35 2.50 -26.31 23.52
C THR A 35 3.18 -24.98 23.18
N ILE A 36 4.39 -24.75 23.71
CA ILE A 36 5.17 -23.54 23.42
C ILE A 36 5.51 -23.44 21.93
N LEU A 37 5.92 -24.55 21.30
CA LEU A 37 6.23 -24.58 19.87
C LEU A 37 5.00 -24.27 19.01
N MET A 38 3.82 -24.79 19.38
CA MET A 38 2.57 -24.44 18.68
C MET A 38 2.25 -22.94 18.77
N VAL A 39 2.42 -22.34 19.94
CA VAL A 39 2.20 -20.88 20.12
C VAL A 39 3.22 -20.08 19.32
N TYR A 40 4.48 -20.53 19.31
CA TYR A 40 5.54 -19.90 18.52
C TYR A 40 5.23 -19.92 17.02
N ASP A 41 4.84 -21.07 16.46
CA ASP A 41 4.49 -21.20 15.05
C ASP A 41 3.27 -20.33 14.68
N PHE A 42 2.25 -20.32 15.54
CA PHE A 42 1.09 -19.46 15.37
C PHE A 42 1.47 -17.97 15.37
N THR A 43 2.37 -17.57 16.27
CA THR A 43 2.85 -16.20 16.38
C THR A 43 3.63 -15.78 15.14
N GLN A 44 4.53 -16.64 14.66
CA GLN A 44 5.31 -16.40 13.44
C GLN A 44 4.41 -16.24 12.21
N GLN A 45 3.43 -17.13 12.02
CA GLN A 45 2.51 -17.02 10.88
C GLN A 45 1.67 -15.75 10.93
N THR A 46 1.20 -15.39 12.12
CA THR A 46 0.46 -14.13 12.34
C THR A 46 1.32 -12.92 12.05
N TYR A 47 2.58 -12.93 12.50
CA TYR A 47 3.53 -11.85 12.27
C TYR A 47 3.77 -11.61 10.77
N VAL A 48 4.13 -12.64 10.02
CA VAL A 48 4.44 -12.52 8.59
C VAL A 48 3.21 -12.07 7.77
N ARG A 49 2.00 -12.55 8.12
CA ARG A 49 0.75 -12.06 7.50
C ARG A 49 0.49 -10.59 7.82
N GLY A 50 0.80 -10.16 9.04
CA GLY A 50 0.68 -8.78 9.47
C GLY A 50 1.61 -7.86 8.68
N GLU A 51 2.87 -8.28 8.52
CA GLU A 51 3.89 -7.57 7.72
C GLU A 51 3.45 -7.45 6.26
N ALA A 52 3.07 -8.55 5.61
CA ALA A 52 2.60 -8.52 4.21
C ALA A 52 1.39 -7.61 3.99
N LYS A 53 0.48 -7.53 4.97
CA LYS A 53 -0.66 -6.60 4.93
C LYS A 53 -0.21 -5.15 5.09
N ALA A 54 0.73 -4.87 5.99
CA ALA A 54 1.27 -3.53 6.20
C ALA A 54 2.00 -3.03 4.96
N ASP A 55 2.83 -3.88 4.35
CA ASP A 55 3.54 -3.57 3.09
C ASP A 55 2.56 -3.25 1.96
N LEU A 56 1.52 -4.07 1.79
CA LEU A 56 0.48 -3.83 0.80
C LEU A 56 -0.21 -2.48 1.01
N GLN A 57 -0.54 -2.15 2.27
CA GLN A 57 -1.14 -0.86 2.62
C GLN A 57 -0.22 0.31 2.32
N GLN A 58 1.05 0.21 2.69
CA GLN A 58 2.02 1.27 2.48
C GLN A 58 2.28 1.48 0.99
N ASN A 59 2.44 0.41 0.22
CA ASN A 59 2.60 0.46 -1.23
C ASN A 59 1.43 1.19 -1.91
N VAL A 60 0.18 0.85 -1.55
CA VAL A 60 -1.00 1.55 -2.07
C VAL A 60 -1.05 3.02 -1.63
N ARG A 61 -0.69 3.33 -0.37
CA ARG A 61 -0.67 4.73 0.13
C ARG A 61 0.37 5.57 -0.58
N VAL A 62 1.58 5.05 -0.78
CA VAL A 62 2.65 5.76 -1.48
C VAL A 62 2.23 6.07 -2.92
N ALA A 63 1.59 5.12 -3.62
CA ALA A 63 1.05 5.36 -4.95
C ALA A 63 -0.05 6.41 -4.97
N LEU A 64 -1.02 6.32 -4.04
CA LEU A 64 -2.07 7.34 -3.91
C LEU A 64 -1.48 8.73 -3.66
N ASP A 65 -0.55 8.85 -2.72
CA ASP A 65 0.06 10.12 -2.36
C ASP A 65 0.81 10.73 -3.55
N GLN A 66 1.52 9.90 -4.34
CA GLN A 66 2.20 10.36 -5.54
C GLN A 66 1.22 10.85 -6.61
N ILE A 67 0.15 10.10 -6.89
CA ILE A 67 -0.87 10.52 -7.86
C ILE A 67 -1.55 11.81 -7.39
N VAL A 68 -1.93 11.90 -6.11
CA VAL A 68 -2.57 13.09 -5.54
C VAL A 68 -1.67 14.31 -5.61
N ARG A 69 -0.36 14.16 -5.36
CA ARG A 69 0.60 15.26 -5.50
C ARG A 69 0.60 15.80 -6.94
N ASP A 70 0.71 14.94 -7.93
CA ASP A 70 0.73 15.35 -9.34
C ASP A 70 -0.63 15.95 -9.77
N VAL A 71 -1.74 15.40 -9.28
CA VAL A 71 -3.09 15.96 -9.51
C VAL A 71 -3.24 17.36 -8.91
N ARG A 72 -2.66 17.62 -7.73
CA ARG A 72 -2.72 18.96 -7.12
C ARG A 72 -1.86 19.99 -7.86
N LEU A 73 -0.84 19.52 -8.59
CA LEU A 73 -0.04 20.37 -9.48
C LEU A 73 -0.69 20.54 -10.86
N ALA A 74 -1.63 19.67 -11.23
CA ALA A 74 -2.35 19.78 -12.48
C ALA A 74 -3.00 21.16 -12.62
N GLY A 75 -2.75 21.82 -13.76
CA GLY A 75 -3.18 23.20 -14.02
C GLY A 75 -2.13 24.26 -13.71
N TYR A 76 -1.07 23.93 -12.99
CA TYR A 76 0.07 24.82 -12.82
C TYR A 76 0.92 24.80 -14.10
N ASP A 77 0.83 25.88 -14.87
CA ASP A 77 1.36 25.96 -16.23
C ASP A 77 2.10 27.29 -16.48
N PRO A 78 3.37 27.40 -16.05
CA PRO A 78 4.17 28.62 -16.27
C PRO A 78 4.45 28.89 -17.75
N SER A 79 4.47 27.83 -18.57
CA SER A 79 4.73 27.92 -20.02
C SER A 79 3.51 28.26 -20.88
N ASN A 80 2.32 28.44 -20.28
CA ASN A 80 1.04 28.62 -21.00
C ASN A 80 0.69 27.48 -21.98
N ALA A 81 1.21 26.28 -21.77
CA ALA A 81 0.90 25.05 -22.48
C ALA A 81 -0.61 24.74 -22.58
N ILE A 82 -1.35 24.87 -21.47
CA ILE A 82 -2.79 24.64 -21.37
C ILE A 82 -3.55 25.70 -22.17
N ASN A 83 -3.12 26.96 -22.08
CA ASN A 83 -3.74 28.06 -22.81
C ASN A 83 -3.56 27.97 -24.32
N ALA A 84 -2.52 27.28 -24.78
CA ALA A 84 -2.27 26.99 -26.19
C ALA A 84 -3.15 25.85 -26.75
N GLN A 85 -3.89 25.12 -25.89
CA GLN A 85 -4.79 24.06 -26.32
C GLN A 85 -6.14 24.61 -26.82
N THR A 86 -6.76 23.88 -27.76
CA THR A 86 -8.14 24.15 -28.20
C THR A 86 -9.14 24.02 -27.04
N ILE A 87 -8.91 23.05 -26.15
CA ILE A 87 -9.70 22.89 -24.93
C ILE A 87 -8.74 23.06 -23.74
N LYS A 88 -8.93 24.16 -23.01
CA LYS A 88 -8.02 24.64 -21.97
C LYS A 88 -8.27 23.92 -20.64
N GLN A 89 -7.61 22.80 -20.47
CA GLN A 89 -7.84 21.90 -19.35
C GLN A 89 -6.55 21.22 -18.92
N PRO A 90 -6.38 20.93 -17.63
CA PRO A 90 -5.21 20.19 -17.19
C PRO A 90 -5.34 18.69 -17.41
N PHE A 91 -6.53 18.10 -17.24
CA PHE A 91 -6.75 16.67 -17.48
C PHE A 91 -6.90 16.37 -18.97
N GLN A 92 -6.12 15.44 -19.50
CA GLN A 92 -6.10 15.12 -20.93
C GLN A 92 -6.83 13.79 -21.22
N PRO A 93 -7.57 13.71 -22.34
CA PRO A 93 -8.09 12.43 -22.81
C PRO A 93 -6.93 11.51 -23.24
N VAL A 94 -7.17 10.19 -23.16
CA VAL A 94 -6.21 9.18 -23.64
C VAL A 94 -6.28 9.05 -25.15
N SER A 95 -7.51 9.05 -25.67
CA SER A 95 -7.89 9.02 -27.08
C SER A 95 -9.24 9.73 -27.24
N GLY A 96 -9.44 10.44 -28.34
CA GLY A 96 -10.69 11.16 -28.59
C GLY A 96 -10.86 12.38 -27.68
N THR A 97 -12.08 12.59 -27.19
CA THR A 97 -12.46 13.81 -26.45
C THR A 97 -12.89 13.57 -25.01
N THR A 98 -12.81 12.34 -24.51
CA THR A 98 -13.28 11.97 -23.16
C THR A 98 -12.14 11.48 -22.27
N LEU A 99 -12.25 11.79 -20.99
CA LEU A 99 -11.33 11.31 -19.97
C LEU A 99 -11.52 9.80 -19.76
N SER A 100 -10.40 9.09 -19.56
CA SER A 100 -10.39 7.65 -19.31
C SER A 100 -10.49 7.33 -17.82
N ALA A 101 -11.21 6.26 -17.49
CA ALA A 101 -11.27 5.71 -16.14
C ALA A 101 -10.08 4.81 -15.79
N SER A 102 -9.30 4.35 -16.78
CA SER A 102 -8.19 3.39 -16.61
C SER A 102 -6.80 4.00 -16.74
N GLU A 103 -6.71 5.19 -17.30
CA GLU A 103 -5.48 5.95 -17.41
C GLU A 103 -5.77 7.43 -17.15
N LEU A 104 -5.02 8.00 -16.20
CA LEU A 104 -5.04 9.43 -15.91
C LEU A 104 -3.95 10.09 -16.72
N ARG A 105 -4.26 11.20 -17.39
CA ARG A 105 -3.28 12.10 -17.99
C ARG A 105 -3.53 13.51 -17.50
N LEU A 106 -2.46 14.24 -17.18
CA LEU A 106 -2.54 15.63 -16.71
C LEU A 106 -1.38 16.46 -17.23
N ILE A 107 -1.59 17.78 -17.30
CA ILE A 107 -0.57 18.78 -17.59
C ILE A 107 -0.25 19.55 -16.32
N ALA A 108 1.03 19.62 -15.99
CA ALA A 108 1.58 20.37 -14.87
C ALA A 108 3.09 20.58 -15.06
N ASP A 109 3.64 21.67 -14.55
CA ASP A 109 5.08 21.76 -14.27
C ASP A 109 5.39 20.98 -12.98
N VAL A 110 5.75 19.69 -13.12
CA VAL A 110 5.99 18.79 -11.97
C VAL A 110 7.44 18.81 -11.50
N ASN A 111 8.37 19.20 -12.35
CA ASN A 111 9.80 19.27 -12.04
C ASN A 111 10.27 20.70 -11.68
N GLN A 112 9.37 21.69 -11.76
CA GLN A 112 9.62 23.10 -11.46
C GLN A 112 10.70 23.73 -12.35
N ASP A 113 10.81 23.26 -13.60
CA ASP A 113 11.78 23.80 -14.55
C ASP A 113 11.23 24.98 -15.38
N GLY A 114 9.97 25.37 -15.13
CA GLY A 114 9.29 26.46 -15.85
C GLY A 114 8.66 26.04 -17.17
N THR A 115 8.74 24.76 -17.53
CA THR A 115 8.06 24.14 -18.67
C THR A 115 7.00 23.19 -18.16
N SER A 116 5.82 23.21 -18.77
CA SER A 116 4.80 22.21 -18.44
C SER A 116 5.20 20.84 -18.95
N ASP A 117 4.95 19.82 -18.13
CA ASP A 117 5.03 18.42 -18.48
C ASP A 117 3.64 17.83 -18.74
N CYS A 118 3.58 16.76 -19.53
CA CYS A 118 2.49 15.80 -19.41
C CYS A 118 2.91 14.63 -18.53
N VAL A 119 2.04 14.26 -17.59
CA VAL A 119 2.20 13.10 -16.71
C VAL A 119 1.03 12.15 -16.91
N ALA A 120 1.32 10.85 -16.91
CA ALA A 120 0.28 9.83 -16.97
C ALA A 120 0.48 8.68 -15.99
N TYR A 121 -0.63 8.12 -15.55
CA TYR A 121 -0.71 6.94 -14.68
C TYR A 121 -1.64 5.90 -15.28
N ARG A 122 -1.18 4.64 -15.34
CA ARG A 122 -2.01 3.50 -15.77
C ARG A 122 -1.63 2.23 -15.05
N LEU A 123 -2.56 1.27 -15.00
CA LEU A 123 -2.27 -0.08 -14.52
C LEU A 123 -1.81 -0.95 -15.69
N ASN A 124 -0.70 -1.66 -15.51
CA ASN A 124 -0.19 -2.63 -16.46
C ASN A 124 0.45 -3.80 -15.73
N SER A 125 0.09 -5.04 -16.06
CA SER A 125 0.73 -6.25 -15.53
C SER A 125 0.90 -6.27 -13.99
N GLY A 126 -0.09 -5.78 -13.24
CA GLY A 126 -0.04 -5.75 -11.78
C GLY A 126 0.71 -4.56 -11.18
N GLN A 127 1.17 -3.61 -12.00
CA GLN A 127 1.92 -2.44 -11.58
C GLN A 127 1.21 -1.15 -11.96
N ILE A 128 1.20 -0.17 -11.07
CA ILE A 128 0.90 1.21 -11.43
C ILE A 128 2.15 1.79 -12.03
N LEU A 129 2.05 2.20 -13.28
CA LEU A 129 3.13 2.82 -14.04
C LEU A 129 2.88 4.32 -14.15
N ARG A 130 3.93 5.10 -13.93
CA ARG A 130 3.98 6.55 -14.20
C ARG A 130 4.89 6.83 -15.38
N ARG A 131 4.50 7.77 -16.22
CA ARG A 131 5.34 8.35 -17.27
C ARG A 131 5.23 9.86 -17.28
N GLN A 132 6.30 10.50 -17.74
CA GLN A 132 6.40 11.95 -17.86
C GLN A 132 7.10 12.30 -19.18
N ALA A 133 6.67 13.39 -19.80
CA ALA A 133 7.35 13.98 -20.96
C ALA A 133 7.09 15.48 -20.99
N ASN A 134 8.04 16.25 -21.51
CA ASN A 134 7.88 17.69 -21.72
C ASN A 134 6.70 17.94 -22.66
N TRP A 135 5.90 18.97 -22.38
CA TRP A 135 4.81 19.38 -23.26
C TRP A 135 5.35 20.11 -24.50
N THR A 136 5.24 19.50 -25.68
CA THR A 136 5.76 20.06 -26.94
C THR A 136 4.68 20.60 -27.88
N SER A 137 3.51 20.97 -27.35
CA SER A 137 2.31 21.51 -28.03
C SER A 137 1.35 20.48 -28.65
N GLY A 138 0.24 20.25 -27.94
CA GLY A 138 -0.99 19.65 -28.49
C GLY A 138 -1.32 18.25 -27.98
N ASP A 139 -0.32 17.43 -27.65
CA ASP A 139 -0.54 16.08 -27.13
C ASP A 139 0.61 15.64 -26.20
N CYS A 140 0.28 14.69 -25.32
CA CYS A 140 1.24 13.98 -24.49
C CYS A 140 2.06 13.01 -25.36
N THR A 141 3.13 13.53 -25.95
CA THR A 141 4.06 12.72 -26.75
C THR A 141 5.06 12.04 -25.83
N TRP A 142 4.93 10.72 -25.67
CA TRP A 142 5.75 9.94 -24.76
C TRP A 142 7.07 9.55 -25.40
N THR A 143 8.17 10.17 -24.97
CA THR A 143 9.54 9.82 -25.39
C THR A 143 10.28 9.01 -24.33
N ALA A 144 9.84 9.07 -23.08
CA ALA A 144 10.45 8.39 -21.93
C ALA A 144 9.77 7.05 -21.61
N THR A 145 10.53 6.15 -20.99
CA THR A 145 10.03 4.88 -20.46
C THR A 145 9.21 5.06 -19.19
N GLU A 146 8.25 4.16 -18.98
CA GLU A 146 7.45 4.10 -17.77
C GLU A 146 8.27 3.65 -16.55
N SER A 147 7.95 4.23 -15.39
CA SER A 147 8.51 3.87 -14.09
C SER A 147 7.42 3.26 -13.21
N ALA A 148 7.75 2.17 -12.51
CA ALA A 148 6.84 1.55 -11.56
C ALA A 148 6.70 2.41 -10.30
N VAL A 149 5.44 2.64 -9.88
CA VAL A 149 5.08 3.39 -8.66
C VAL A 149 4.63 2.46 -7.55
N ALA A 150 3.92 1.39 -7.91
CA ALA A 150 3.46 0.36 -6.98
C ALA A 150 3.26 -0.97 -7.69
N ASP A 151 3.54 -2.05 -6.96
CA ASP A 151 3.37 -3.43 -7.41
C ASP A 151 2.14 -4.10 -6.78
N ASN A 152 1.81 -5.32 -7.22
CA ASN A 152 0.71 -6.13 -6.67
C ASN A 152 -0.66 -5.41 -6.69
N ILE A 153 -0.90 -4.61 -7.73
CA ILE A 153 -2.13 -3.85 -7.95
C ILE A 153 -3.07 -4.62 -8.86
N THR A 154 -4.30 -4.83 -8.41
CA THR A 154 -5.34 -5.55 -9.16
C THR A 154 -6.35 -4.61 -9.81
N ALA A 155 -6.53 -3.40 -9.27
CA ALA A 155 -7.36 -2.38 -9.89
C ALA A 155 -6.83 -0.96 -9.63
N LEU A 156 -6.93 -0.12 -10.66
CA LEU A 156 -6.73 1.32 -10.60
C LEU A 156 -7.88 1.95 -11.37
N THR A 157 -8.63 2.84 -10.72
CA THR A 157 -9.72 3.56 -11.38
C THR A 157 -9.69 5.05 -11.06
N PHE A 158 -10.07 5.83 -12.07
CA PHE A 158 -10.20 7.28 -12.01
C PHE A 158 -11.64 7.67 -12.27
N THR A 159 -12.19 8.57 -11.44
CA THR A 159 -13.52 9.14 -11.63
C THR A 159 -13.43 10.65 -11.49
N TYR A 160 -13.87 11.38 -12.50
CA TYR A 160 -13.72 12.84 -12.53
C TYR A 160 -15.02 13.52 -12.15
N TYR A 161 -14.90 14.67 -11.50
CA TYR A 161 -16.02 15.49 -11.05
C TYR A 161 -15.80 16.95 -11.43
N PRO A 162 -16.89 17.71 -11.66
CA PRO A 162 -16.84 19.16 -11.76
C PRO A 162 -16.34 19.83 -10.46
N ALA A 163 -16.11 21.15 -10.48
CA ALA A 163 -15.69 21.90 -9.28
C ALA A 163 -16.68 21.76 -8.11
N THR A 164 -17.97 21.63 -8.44
CA THR A 164 -19.08 21.50 -7.49
C THR A 164 -19.96 20.31 -7.85
N GLY A 165 -20.65 19.72 -6.86
CA GLY A 165 -21.57 18.59 -7.06
C GLY A 165 -20.87 17.22 -7.13
N ASN A 166 -21.63 16.13 -7.11
CA ASN A 166 -21.08 14.77 -7.04
C ASN A 166 -21.37 13.93 -8.30
N THR A 167 -21.82 14.57 -9.37
CA THR A 167 -22.07 13.90 -10.65
C THR A 167 -20.76 13.72 -11.38
N ALA A 168 -20.40 12.47 -11.69
CA ALA A 168 -19.20 12.18 -12.46
C ALA A 168 -19.31 12.76 -13.88
N THR A 169 -18.17 13.19 -14.42
CA THR A 169 -18.04 13.67 -15.79
C THR A 169 -16.90 12.95 -16.49
N THR A 170 -17.00 12.81 -17.81
CA THR A 170 -15.90 12.42 -18.68
C THR A 170 -15.47 13.55 -19.61
N ASP A 171 -16.13 14.72 -19.51
CA ASP A 171 -15.78 15.92 -20.27
C ASP A 171 -14.55 16.60 -19.64
N PRO A 172 -13.40 16.65 -20.34
CA PRO A 172 -12.20 17.33 -19.89
C PRO A 172 -12.43 18.81 -19.51
N ALA A 173 -13.34 19.51 -20.20
CA ALA A 173 -13.62 20.92 -19.96
C ALA A 173 -14.28 21.16 -18.59
N GLN A 174 -15.01 20.16 -18.08
CA GLN A 174 -15.73 20.22 -16.80
C GLN A 174 -14.93 19.64 -15.64
N ALA A 175 -14.01 18.71 -15.89
CA ALA A 175 -13.27 18.02 -14.83
C ALA A 175 -12.38 18.97 -14.02
N ARG A 176 -12.60 19.02 -12.70
CA ARG A 176 -11.80 19.82 -11.75
C ARG A 176 -11.36 19.04 -10.52
N ARG A 177 -11.90 17.84 -10.32
CA ARG A 177 -11.53 16.92 -9.25
C ARG A 177 -11.45 15.51 -9.82
N VAL A 178 -10.58 14.69 -9.26
CA VAL A 178 -10.48 13.27 -9.59
C VAL A 178 -10.45 12.45 -8.32
N LYS A 179 -11.32 11.45 -8.25
CA LYS A 179 -11.26 10.37 -7.28
C LYS A 179 -10.41 9.25 -7.86
N VAL A 180 -9.36 8.90 -7.13
CA VAL A 180 -8.45 7.81 -7.43
C VAL A 180 -8.79 6.67 -6.49
N ARG A 181 -8.99 5.46 -7.03
CA ARG A 181 -9.19 4.25 -6.25
C ARG A 181 -8.20 3.20 -6.69
N ILE A 182 -7.46 2.66 -5.72
CA ILE A 182 -6.44 1.63 -5.92
C ILE A 182 -6.81 0.42 -5.08
N THR A 183 -6.76 -0.76 -5.69
CA THR A 183 -6.88 -2.04 -5.01
C THR A 183 -5.60 -2.85 -5.25
N GLY A 184 -4.94 -3.23 -4.16
CA GLY A 184 -3.83 -4.18 -4.18
C GLY A 184 -4.22 -5.51 -3.56
N THR A 185 -3.61 -6.59 -4.02
CA THR A 185 -3.83 -7.94 -3.49
C THR A 185 -2.49 -8.67 -3.35
N ASN A 186 -2.24 -9.22 -2.16
CA ASN A 186 -1.19 -10.21 -1.95
C ASN A 186 -1.81 -11.60 -2.08
N THR A 187 -1.41 -12.34 -3.12
CA THR A 187 -1.96 -13.66 -3.45
C THR A 187 -1.47 -14.76 -2.50
N THR A 188 -0.26 -14.62 -1.93
CA THR A 188 0.32 -15.60 -0.99
C THR A 188 -0.49 -15.72 0.29
N TYR A 189 -0.97 -14.60 0.82
CA TYR A 189 -1.78 -14.57 2.06
C TYR A 189 -3.25 -14.27 1.81
N ASN A 190 -3.67 -14.17 0.54
CA ASN A 190 -5.03 -13.82 0.11
C ASN A 190 -5.56 -12.56 0.80
N THR A 191 -4.71 -11.54 0.93
CA THR A 191 -5.08 -10.26 1.56
C THR A 191 -5.28 -9.20 0.50
N THR A 192 -6.41 -8.50 0.55
CA THR A 192 -6.72 -7.38 -0.34
C THR A 192 -6.81 -6.09 0.47
N PHE A 193 -6.31 -5.01 -0.09
CA PHE A 193 -6.45 -3.67 0.46
C PHE A 193 -6.87 -2.70 -0.63
N THR A 194 -7.91 -1.92 -0.35
CA THR A 194 -8.39 -0.85 -1.23
C THR A 194 -8.30 0.46 -0.50
N ALA A 195 -7.76 1.47 -1.18
CA ALA A 195 -7.80 2.84 -0.71
C ALA A 195 -8.30 3.76 -1.83
N GLU A 196 -8.96 4.83 -1.44
CA GLU A 196 -9.47 5.84 -2.36
C GLU A 196 -9.30 7.23 -1.76
N THR A 197 -9.08 8.20 -2.64
CA THR A 197 -8.94 9.61 -2.26
C THR A 197 -9.42 10.49 -3.40
N GLU A 198 -9.94 11.66 -3.06
CA GLU A 198 -10.28 12.69 -4.02
C GLU A 198 -9.27 13.82 -3.95
N ALA A 199 -8.85 14.31 -5.11
CA ALA A 199 -7.96 15.46 -5.23
C ALA A 199 -8.56 16.48 -6.20
N ALA A 200 -8.46 17.75 -5.82
CA ALA A 200 -8.89 18.88 -6.63
C ALA A 200 -7.68 19.54 -7.28
N LEU A 201 -7.91 20.14 -8.45
CA LEU A 201 -6.96 21.06 -9.06
C LEU A 201 -6.72 22.27 -8.16
N ARG A 202 -5.52 22.84 -8.25
CA ARG A 202 -5.22 24.13 -7.63
C ARG A 202 -5.90 25.23 -8.46
N GLN A 203 -6.82 25.96 -7.84
CA GLN A 203 -7.48 27.13 -8.44
C GLN A 203 -6.65 28.39 -8.21
#